data_AF-A0A8D0HSQ2-F1
#
_entry.id   AF-A0A8D0HSQ2-F1
#
_cell.length_a   1.000
_cell.length_b   1.000
_cell.length_c   1.000
_cell.angle_alpha   90.00
_cell.angle_beta   90.00
_cell.angle_gamma   90.00
#
_symmetry.space_group_name_H-M   'P 1'
#
loop_
_entity.id
_entity.type
_entity.pdbx_description
1 polymer ?
#
loop_
_entity_poly.entity_id
_entity_poly.type
_entity_poly.pdbx_seq_one_letter_code
_entity_poly.pdbx_strand_id
1 'polypeptide(L)'
;MLCRGLAVSVPPPARLLWKRASPDSGFAHWLNASCFRYNDLHVFELQDPTRVIEWAGEKSICVAGYKSTRKNEILQLLLPQKLCMKENQGLCPERDFRVEHGGFSDRPVYSLKQVPETSLLVTSGPPDGTLQLWQMAAEDAGE
;
A
#
# COMPACT_ATOMS: atom_id res chain seq x y z
N MET A 1 17.17 4.12 -3.59
CA MET A 1 16.40 4.64 -2.42
C MET A 1 15.22 3.68 -2.22
N LEU A 2 15.35 2.71 -1.32
CA LEU A 2 14.41 1.59 -1.18
C LEU A 2 13.62 1.74 0.13
N CYS A 3 12.33 2.02 0.02
CA CYS A 3 11.42 1.84 1.15
C CYS A 3 11.09 0.33 1.21
N ARG A 4 11.46 -0.37 2.29
CA ARG A 4 11.32 -1.84 2.41
C ARG A 4 10.45 -2.29 3.59
N GLY A 5 9.61 -1.42 4.15
CA GLY A 5 8.81 -1.81 5.30
C GLY A 5 7.48 -1.08 5.40
N LEU A 6 6.40 -1.81 5.13
CA LEU A 6 5.04 -1.46 5.51
C LEU A 6 4.70 -2.09 6.88
N ALA A 7 4.35 -1.28 7.88
CA ALA A 7 3.82 -1.77 9.15
C ALA A 7 2.30 -1.62 9.22
N VAL A 8 1.61 -2.72 9.47
CA VAL A 8 0.15 -2.76 9.64
C VAL A 8 -0.12 -3.12 11.09
N SER A 9 -0.86 -2.27 11.81
CA SER A 9 -1.37 -2.59 13.15
C SER A 9 -2.88 -2.80 13.08
N VAL A 10 -3.31 -3.95 13.60
CA VAL A 10 -4.71 -4.40 13.76
C VAL A 10 -4.85 -4.71 15.26
N PRO A 11 -5.91 -4.25 15.96
CA PRO A 11 -7.31 -4.53 15.66
C PRO A 11 -8.12 -3.29 15.21
N PRO A 12 -9.42 -3.42 14.87
CA PRO A 12 -10.18 -2.37 14.19
C PRO A 12 -10.23 -1.02 14.94
N PRO A 13 -10.23 0.10 14.19
CA PRO A 13 -9.99 0.18 12.75
C PRO A 13 -8.51 -0.03 12.43
N ALA A 14 -8.20 -0.90 11.46
CA ALA A 14 -6.84 -1.16 11.01
C ALA A 14 -6.19 0.16 10.56
N ARG A 15 -5.05 0.50 11.16
CA ARG A 15 -4.30 1.72 10.80
C ARG A 15 -3.07 1.31 10.01
N LEU A 16 -2.99 1.83 8.79
CA LEU A 16 -1.75 1.78 8.00
C LEU A 16 -0.75 2.74 8.65
N LEU A 17 0.35 2.19 9.16
CA LEU A 17 1.41 2.97 9.77
C LEU A 17 2.64 2.86 8.88
N TRP A 18 2.89 3.94 8.15
CA TRP A 18 4.06 4.04 7.30
C TRP A 18 5.19 4.76 8.01
N LYS A 19 6.37 4.12 8.07
CA LYS A 19 7.61 4.84 8.32
C LYS A 19 8.60 4.58 7.19
N ARG A 20 9.07 5.67 6.58
CA ARG A 20 10.13 5.64 5.59
C ARG A 20 11.42 5.09 6.25
N ALA A 21 11.78 3.86 5.93
CA ALA A 21 13.07 3.30 6.32
C ALA A 21 14.16 3.93 5.42
N SER A 22 15.01 4.78 5.98
CA SER A 22 16.25 5.23 5.34
C SER A 22 17.42 4.38 5.86
N PRO A 23 18.43 4.03 5.04
CA PRO A 23 19.60 3.25 5.48
C PRO A 23 20.33 3.87 6.68
N ASP A 24 20.36 5.20 6.77
CA ASP A 24 21.03 5.96 7.84
C ASP A 24 20.10 6.31 9.02
N SER A 25 18.84 5.88 8.96
CA SER A 25 17.85 6.26 9.97
C SER A 25 17.74 5.19 11.04
N GLY A 26 17.43 5.59 12.27
CA GLY A 26 17.10 4.73 13.41
C GLY A 26 15.86 3.85 13.20
N PHE A 27 15.86 3.06 12.13
CA PHE A 27 14.91 2.02 11.79
C PHE A 27 14.96 0.92 12.84
N ALA A 28 16.15 0.47 13.26
CA ALA A 28 16.31 -0.48 14.35
C ALA A 28 15.70 0.06 15.66
N HIS A 29 15.96 1.33 16.00
CA HIS A 29 15.37 1.98 17.17
C HIS A 29 13.83 2.08 17.06
N TRP A 30 13.31 2.44 15.89
CA TRP A 30 11.88 2.49 15.65
C TRP A 30 11.23 1.12 15.70
N LEU A 31 11.85 0.11 15.10
CA LEU A 31 11.36 -1.26 15.08
C LEU A 31 11.26 -1.78 16.51
N ASN A 32 12.32 -1.61 17.30
CA ASN A 32 12.34 -1.96 18.72
C ASN A 32 11.22 -1.23 19.50
N ALA A 33 11.09 0.08 19.31
CA ALA A 33 10.03 0.87 19.94
C ALA A 33 8.61 0.52 19.43
N SER A 34 8.49 -0.16 18.29
CA SER A 34 7.22 -0.59 17.70
C SER A 34 6.82 -1.98 18.20
N CYS A 35 7.78 -2.87 18.43
CA CYS A 35 7.54 -4.19 19.03
C CYS A 35 6.85 -4.12 20.40
N PHE A 36 7.09 -3.04 21.17
CA PHE A 36 6.43 -2.82 22.46
C PHE A 36 5.11 -2.04 22.37
N ARG A 37 4.76 -1.50 21.19
CA ARG A 37 3.56 -0.66 21.00
C ARG A 37 2.45 -1.34 20.22
N TYR A 38 2.78 -2.31 19.38
CA TYR A 38 1.81 -3.00 18.53
C TYR A 38 1.79 -4.47 18.90
N ASN A 39 0.58 -5.04 19.02
CA ASN A 39 0.39 -6.47 19.24
C ASN A 39 0.93 -7.28 18.06
N ASP A 40 0.68 -6.78 16.85
CA ASP A 40 1.12 -7.37 15.60
C ASP A 40 1.85 -6.32 14.76
N LEU A 41 3.05 -6.68 14.29
CA LEU A 41 3.87 -5.87 13.42
C LEU A 41 4.31 -6.71 12.22
N HIS A 42 3.77 -6.38 11.07
CA HIS A 42 4.14 -7.00 9.81
C HIS A 42 5.06 -6.07 9.02
N VAL A 43 5.97 -6.63 8.22
CA VAL A 43 6.89 -5.87 7.38
C VAL A 43 6.90 -6.51 6.00
N PHE A 44 6.58 -5.71 4.98
CA PHE A 44 6.54 -6.15 3.59
C PHE A 44 7.49 -5.33 2.72
N GLU A 45 8.11 -6.01 1.75
CA GLU A 45 8.90 -5.38 0.70
C GLU A 45 8.06 -5.21 -0.57
N LEU A 46 8.06 -4.01 -1.14
CA LEU A 46 7.43 -3.74 -2.43
C LEU A 46 8.49 -3.80 -3.54
N GLN A 47 8.07 -4.23 -4.74
CA GLN A 47 8.93 -4.28 -5.92
C GLN A 47 9.47 -2.89 -6.28
N ASP A 48 8.59 -1.89 -6.27
CA ASP A 48 8.94 -0.49 -6.50
C ASP A 48 8.79 0.36 -5.22
N PRO A 49 9.67 1.36 -5.03
CA PRO A 49 9.57 2.24 -3.88
C PRO A 49 8.28 3.07 -3.98
N THR A 50 7.47 3.01 -2.92
CA THR A 50 6.28 3.85 -2.77
C THR A 50 6.52 4.99 -1.77
N ARG A 51 5.73 6.05 -1.91
CA ARG A 51 5.54 7.11 -0.90
C ARG A 51 4.09 7.24 -0.46
N VAL A 52 3.17 6.62 -1.20
CA VAL A 52 1.73 6.72 -1.00
C VAL A 52 1.16 5.34 -0.72
N ILE A 53 0.18 5.30 0.16
CA ILE A 53 -0.64 4.13 0.42
C ILE A 53 -2.03 4.62 0.80
N GLU A 54 -3.06 4.00 0.25
CA GLU A 54 -4.45 4.32 0.57
C GLU A 54 -5.24 3.02 0.72
N TRP A 55 -6.22 2.99 1.62
CA TRP A 55 -7.17 1.88 1.67
C TRP A 55 -8.08 1.88 0.43
N ALA A 56 -8.34 0.69 -0.10
CA ALA A 56 -9.33 0.45 -1.14
C ALA A 56 -10.29 -0.64 -0.61
N GLY A 57 -11.38 -0.20 0.00
CA GLY A 57 -12.29 -1.09 0.74
C GLY A 57 -11.65 -1.69 2.00
N GLU A 58 -12.14 -2.86 2.42
CA GLU A 58 -11.76 -3.47 3.71
C GLU A 58 -10.51 -4.33 3.64
N LYS A 59 -10.18 -4.87 2.46
CA LYS A 59 -9.16 -5.94 2.31
C LYS A 59 -8.04 -5.57 1.36
N SER A 60 -8.09 -4.39 0.74
CA SER A 60 -7.13 -4.01 -0.27
C SER A 60 -6.55 -2.64 0.01
N ILE A 61 -5.33 -2.42 -0.48
CA ILE A 61 -4.62 -1.15 -0.42
C ILE A 61 -4.18 -0.76 -1.82
N CYS A 62 -4.04 0.52 -2.06
CA CYS A 62 -3.46 1.05 -3.29
C CYS A 62 -2.10 1.67 -2.99
N VAL A 63 -1.12 1.38 -3.84
CA VAL A 63 0.24 1.94 -3.78
C VAL A 63 0.64 2.49 -5.14
N ALA A 64 1.58 3.45 -5.16
CA ALA A 64 2.09 3.98 -6.40
C ALA A 64 3.57 4.39 -6.34
N GLY A 65 4.25 4.18 -7.47
CA GLY A 65 5.63 4.61 -7.68
C GLY A 65 5.77 6.12 -7.86
N TYR A 66 6.97 6.63 -7.59
CA TYR A 66 7.29 8.07 -7.69
C TYR A 66 8.61 8.38 -8.44
N LYS A 67 9.13 7.43 -9.23
CA LYS A 67 10.35 7.61 -10.03
C LYS A 67 10.09 8.60 -11.17
N SER A 68 11.03 9.52 -11.40
CA SER A 68 10.97 10.48 -12.51
C SER A 68 11.52 9.95 -13.83
N THR A 69 12.27 8.85 -13.79
CA THR A 69 13.05 8.34 -14.94
C THR A 69 12.42 7.16 -15.66
N ARG A 70 11.32 6.60 -15.12
CA ARG A 70 10.60 5.47 -15.71
C ARG A 70 9.12 5.55 -15.34
N LYS A 71 8.30 4.72 -16.01
CA LYS A 71 6.90 4.53 -15.64
C LYS A 71 6.75 4.10 -14.19
N ASN A 72 5.73 4.64 -13.54
CA ASN A 72 5.36 4.36 -12.17
C ASN A 72 4.16 3.42 -12.15
N GLU A 73 4.33 2.29 -11.48
CA GLU A 73 3.23 1.37 -11.24
C GLU A 73 2.25 1.98 -10.24
N ILE A 74 0.96 1.80 -10.52
CA ILE A 74 -0.14 2.06 -9.61
C ILE A 74 -0.82 0.71 -9.41
N LEU A 75 -0.80 0.18 -8.20
CA LEU A 75 -1.26 -1.18 -7.91
C LEU A 75 -2.33 -1.16 -6.84
N GLN A 76 -3.40 -1.93 -7.04
CA GLN A 76 -4.29 -2.38 -5.98
C GLN A 76 -3.82 -3.75 -5.51
N LEU A 77 -3.55 -3.86 -4.22
CA LEU A 77 -2.98 -5.04 -3.57
C LEU A 77 -3.96 -5.57 -2.53
N LEU A 78 -4.35 -6.82 -2.66
CA LEU A 78 -5.09 -7.55 -1.64
C LEU A 78 -4.14 -7.88 -0.47
N LEU A 79 -4.61 -7.62 0.74
CA LEU A 79 -3.88 -7.96 1.96
C LEU A 79 -3.70 -9.47 2.11
N PRO A 80 -2.53 -9.95 2.58
CA PRO A 80 -2.36 -11.33 2.99
C PRO A 80 -3.41 -11.72 4.03
N GLN A 81 -3.98 -12.93 3.90
CA GLN A 81 -5.07 -13.40 4.77
C GLN A 81 -4.75 -13.29 6.27
N LYS A 82 -3.48 -13.44 6.67
CA LYS A 82 -3.02 -13.28 8.06
C LYS A 82 -3.38 -11.92 8.66
N LEU A 83 -3.40 -10.85 7.86
CA LEU A 83 -3.75 -9.50 8.31
C LEU A 83 -5.27 -9.33 8.49
N CYS A 84 -6.06 -10.17 7.83
CA CYS A 84 -7.52 -10.12 7.85
C CYS A 84 -8.14 -11.05 8.91
N MET A 85 -7.36 -12.00 9.46
CA MET A 85 -7.84 -12.93 10.47
C MET A 85 -7.86 -12.27 11.85
N LYS A 86 -8.92 -12.54 12.62
CA LYS A 86 -9.10 -11.99 13.97
C LYS A 86 -8.22 -12.68 15.04
N GLU A 87 -7.59 -13.81 14.76
CA GLU A 87 -6.68 -14.52 15.68
C GLU A 87 -5.92 -15.66 14.97
N ASN A 88 -4.79 -16.10 15.57
CA ASN A 88 -3.83 -17.13 15.14
C ASN A 88 -4.44 -18.49 14.75
N GLN A 89 -5.17 -18.57 13.64
CA GLN A 89 -5.63 -19.82 13.03
C GLN A 89 -4.55 -20.38 12.10
N GLY A 90 -3.48 -20.91 12.70
CA GLY A 90 -2.52 -21.77 12.03
C GLY A 90 -1.60 -21.11 10.99
N LEU A 91 -0.83 -21.96 10.31
CA LEU A 91 0.13 -21.55 9.28
C LEU A 91 -0.61 -21.11 8.02
N CYS A 92 -0.89 -19.82 7.84
CA CYS A 92 -1.37 -19.38 6.53
C CYS A 92 -0.18 -19.39 5.53
N PRO A 93 -0.32 -20.07 4.38
CA PRO A 93 0.73 -20.16 3.38
C PRO A 93 0.95 -18.85 2.64
N GLU A 94 -0.10 -18.03 2.49
CA GLU A 94 -0.04 -16.73 1.83
C GLU A 94 0.52 -15.68 2.78
N ARG A 95 1.69 -15.14 2.43
CA ARG A 95 2.46 -14.22 3.27
C ARG A 95 2.68 -12.86 2.61
N ASP A 96 2.46 -12.74 1.32
CA ASP A 96 2.73 -11.51 0.57
C ASP A 96 1.43 -10.95 -0.03
N PHE A 97 1.49 -9.68 -0.43
CA PHE A 97 0.38 -9.02 -1.13
C PHE A 97 0.12 -9.71 -2.47
N ARG A 98 -1.16 -9.83 -2.83
CA ARG A 98 -1.57 -10.23 -4.18
C ARG A 98 -1.97 -9.01 -4.98
N VAL A 99 -1.46 -8.86 -6.19
CA VAL A 99 -1.91 -7.80 -7.10
C VAL A 99 -3.31 -8.16 -7.61
N GLU A 100 -4.28 -7.29 -7.36
CA GLU A 100 -5.64 -7.42 -7.93
C GLU A 100 -5.73 -6.68 -9.26
N HIS A 101 -5.28 -5.43 -9.26
CA HIS A 101 -5.35 -4.54 -10.42
C HIS A 101 -4.08 -3.68 -10.51
N GLY A 102 -3.76 -3.23 -11.72
CA GLY A 102 -2.55 -2.45 -11.97
C GLY A 102 -2.66 -1.53 -13.17
N GLY A 103 -1.91 -0.45 -13.11
CA GLY A 103 -1.74 0.51 -14.20
C GLY A 103 -0.37 1.17 -14.15
N PHE A 104 -0.05 1.95 -15.18
CA PHE A 104 1.21 2.69 -15.28
C PHE A 104 0.95 4.18 -15.50
N SER A 105 1.60 5.02 -14.71
CA SER A 105 1.69 6.46 -14.96
C SER A 105 3.08 6.83 -15.46
N ASP A 106 3.15 7.67 -16.49
CA ASP A 106 4.41 8.28 -16.93
C ASP A 106 4.87 9.38 -15.95
N ARG A 107 4.07 9.70 -14.94
CA ARG A 107 4.33 10.72 -13.93
C ARG A 107 4.56 10.10 -12.55
N PRO A 108 5.41 10.71 -11.70
CA PRO A 108 5.58 10.27 -10.33
C PRO A 108 4.33 10.57 -9.48
N VAL A 109 3.87 9.61 -8.69
CA VAL A 109 2.68 9.76 -7.85
C VAL A 109 3.06 10.15 -6.42
N TYR A 110 2.60 11.32 -5.99
CA TYR A 110 2.90 11.90 -4.67
C TYR A 110 1.65 11.97 -3.78
N SER A 111 0.46 11.97 -4.36
CA SER A 111 -0.82 11.81 -3.67
C SER A 111 -1.64 10.74 -4.38
N LEU A 112 -2.33 9.92 -3.61
CA LEU A 112 -3.22 8.86 -4.09
C LEU A 112 -4.42 8.78 -3.14
N LYS A 113 -5.63 8.83 -3.69
CA LYS A 113 -6.88 8.70 -2.96
C LYS A 113 -7.88 7.82 -3.69
N GLN A 114 -8.52 6.92 -2.96
CA GLN A 114 -9.66 6.16 -3.45
C GLN A 114 -10.92 7.00 -3.29
N VAL A 115 -11.76 7.00 -4.33
CA VAL A 115 -13.06 7.67 -4.28
C VAL A 115 -14.02 6.71 -3.58
N PRO A 116 -14.60 7.09 -2.41
CA PRO A 116 -15.45 6.21 -1.62
C PRO A 116 -16.55 5.56 -2.44
N GLU A 117 -16.87 4.31 -2.14
CA GLU A 117 -17.95 3.53 -2.79
C GLU A 117 -17.78 3.34 -4.31
N THR A 118 -16.59 3.61 -4.85
CA THR A 118 -16.27 3.37 -6.26
C THR A 118 -14.94 2.64 -6.40
N SER A 119 -14.66 2.15 -7.61
CA SER A 119 -13.38 1.58 -8.03
C SER A 119 -12.43 2.63 -8.64
N LEU A 120 -12.72 3.92 -8.43
CA LEU A 120 -11.91 5.02 -8.93
C LEU A 120 -10.80 5.43 -7.96
N LEU A 121 -9.61 5.67 -8.50
CA LEU A 121 -8.50 6.32 -7.81
C LEU A 121 -8.18 7.67 -8.43
N VAL A 122 -7.87 8.64 -7.59
CA VAL A 122 -7.32 9.93 -7.98
C VAL A 122 -5.86 9.99 -7.56
N THR A 123 -4.98 10.29 -8.50
CA THR A 123 -3.55 10.50 -8.23
C THR A 123 -3.11 11.89 -8.63
N SER A 124 -2.09 12.43 -7.96
CA SER A 124 -1.41 13.65 -8.39
C SER A 124 0.08 13.61 -8.08
N GLY A 125 0.83 14.46 -8.77
CA GLY A 125 2.26 14.61 -8.54
C GLY A 125 2.94 15.63 -9.46
N PRO A 126 4.24 15.83 -9.30
CA PRO A 126 5.00 16.74 -10.14
C PRO A 126 5.04 16.28 -11.61
N PRO A 127 5.25 17.20 -12.57
CA PRO A 127 5.69 18.59 -12.37
C PRO A 127 4.57 19.61 -12.11
N ASP A 128 3.32 19.30 -12.49
CA ASP A 128 2.25 20.30 -12.63
C ASP A 128 1.07 20.09 -11.65
N GLY A 129 1.09 19.03 -10.84
CA GLY A 129 0.03 18.73 -9.87
C GLY A 129 -1.28 18.27 -10.52
N THR A 130 -1.29 17.94 -11.82
CA THR A 130 -2.48 17.47 -12.51
C THR A 130 -3.05 16.22 -11.84
N LEU A 131 -4.38 16.18 -11.74
CA LEU A 131 -5.09 15.00 -11.26
C LEU A 131 -5.27 14.00 -12.39
N GLN A 132 -4.94 12.74 -12.13
CA GLN A 132 -5.23 11.62 -13.01
C GLN A 132 -6.25 10.71 -12.33
N LEU A 133 -7.27 10.31 -13.08
CA LEU A 133 -8.30 9.39 -12.63
C LEU A 133 -8.01 7.99 -13.18
N TRP A 134 -8.14 6.97 -12.35
CA TRP A 134 -7.87 5.58 -12.70
C TRP A 134 -9.06 4.72 -12.33
N GLN A 135 -9.47 3.85 -13.26
CA GLN A 135 -10.47 2.82 -13.03
C GLN A 135 -9.73 1.53 -12.69
N MET A 136 -9.79 1.06 -11.43
CA MET A 136 -9.01 -0.10 -11.00
C MET A 136 -9.69 -1.42 -11.30
N ALA A 137 -10.98 -1.54 -11.00
CA ALA A 137 -11.79 -2.66 -11.44
C ALA A 137 -12.50 -2.30 -12.74
N ALA A 138 -12.43 -3.13 -13.77
CA ALA A 138 -13.51 -3.12 -14.75
C ALA A 138 -14.76 -3.56 -13.98
N GLU A 139 -15.87 -2.84 -14.09
CA GLU A 139 -17.15 -3.45 -13.79
C GLU A 139 -17.25 -4.62 -14.76
N ASP A 140 -17.12 -5.85 -14.27
CA ASP A 140 -17.68 -6.98 -14.99
C ASP A 140 -19.19 -6.65 -15.06
N ALA A 141 -19.60 -6.12 -16.21
CA ALA A 141 -21.00 -6.01 -16.59
C ALA A 141 -21.53 -7.43 -16.72
N GLY A 142 -21.78 -8.06 -15.58
CA GLY A 142 -22.40 -9.36 -15.44
C GLY A 142 -23.91 -9.19 -15.50
N GLU A 143 -24.46 -9.43 -16.70
CA GLU A 143 -25.72 -10.15 -16.88
C GLU A 143 -25.48 -11.33 -17.81
#